data_AF-A0A956WAK6-F1
#
_entry.id   AF-A0A956WAK6-F1
#
_cell.length_a   1.000
_cell.length_b   1.000
_cell.length_c   1.000
_cell.angle_alpha   90.00
_cell.angle_beta   90.00
_cell.angle_gamma   90.00
#
_symmetry.space_group_name_H-M   'P 1'
#
loop_
_entity.id
_entity.type
_entity.pdbx_description
1 polymer ?
#
loop_
_entity_poly.entity_id
_entity_poly.type
_entity_poly.pdbx_seq_one_letter_code
_entity_poly.pdbx_strand_id
1 'polypeptide(L)'
;MANEAHAGGMQGIGRAVQALGIGEKLAVLGAAGVLATWLVFDLLMAEYGIGHLPFVLSALTVFAAYRFHIQHQDGWPVRYDTIVIVLAGVIGLVGLQELATDLRYEIFDRDNATIIGALAFWAAAIVAGVGAVRMASR
;
A
#
# COMPACT_ATOMS: atom_id res chain seq x y z
N MET A 1 -27.52 14.49 -14.65
CA MET A 1 -27.59 13.11 -14.14
C MET A 1 -26.21 12.49 -13.82
N ALA A 2 -25.10 13.24 -13.82
CA ALA A 2 -23.75 12.69 -13.57
C ALA A 2 -23.27 12.75 -12.09
N ASN A 3 -24.02 13.41 -11.19
CA ASN A 3 -23.56 13.66 -9.81
C ASN A 3 -23.99 12.60 -8.77
N GLU A 4 -24.93 11.70 -9.09
CA GLU A 4 -25.43 10.72 -8.11
C GLU A 4 -24.60 9.43 -8.09
N ALA A 5 -23.91 9.10 -9.18
CA ALA A 5 -23.03 7.93 -9.26
C ALA A 5 -21.77 8.07 -8.37
N HIS A 6 -21.24 9.29 -8.21
CA HIS A 6 -20.06 9.53 -7.38
C HIS A 6 -20.34 9.47 -5.87
N ALA A 7 -21.54 9.87 -5.44
CA ALA A 7 -21.94 9.84 -4.03
C ALA A 7 -22.15 8.39 -3.53
N GLY A 8 -22.75 7.52 -4.36
CA GLY A 8 -22.93 6.10 -4.04
C GLY A 8 -21.61 5.31 -3.98
N GLY A 9 -20.68 5.62 -4.89
CA GLY A 9 -19.36 4.97 -4.93
C GLY A 9 -18.50 5.25 -3.69
N MET A 10 -18.42 6.52 -3.26
CA MET A 10 -17.67 6.89 -2.05
C MET A 10 -18.32 6.36 -0.75
N GLN A 11 -19.66 6.31 -0.69
CA GLN A 11 -20.36 5.69 0.44
C GLN A 11 -20.15 4.17 0.50
N GLY A 12 -20.05 3.49 -0.64
CA GLY A 12 -19.72 2.07 -0.73
C GLY A 12 -18.29 1.76 -0.26
N ILE A 13 -17.32 2.58 -0.66
CA ILE A 13 -15.92 2.46 -0.22
C ILE A 13 -15.81 2.70 1.28
N GLY A 14 -16.47 3.73 1.82
CA GLY A 14 -16.44 4.03 3.26
C GLY A 14 -16.99 2.90 4.12
N ARG A 15 -18.08 2.25 3.70
CA ARG A 15 -18.64 1.08 4.40
C ARG A 15 -17.78 -0.17 4.26
N ALA A 16 -17.24 -0.43 3.08
CA ALA A 16 -16.31 -1.54 2.85
C ALA A 16 -15.07 -1.40 3.73
N VAL A 17 -14.47 -0.20 3.79
CA VAL A 17 -13.36 0.10 4.71
C VAL A 17 -13.80 -0.13 6.14
N GLN A 18 -14.95 0.36 6.59
CA GLN A 18 -15.40 0.15 7.98
C GLN A 18 -15.53 -1.33 8.36
N ALA A 19 -15.97 -2.20 7.43
CA ALA A 19 -16.10 -3.64 7.63
C ALA A 19 -14.76 -4.39 7.75
N LEU A 20 -13.65 -3.79 7.29
CA LEU A 20 -12.33 -4.41 7.37
C LEU A 20 -11.82 -4.51 8.81
N GLY A 21 -11.10 -5.60 9.08
CA GLY A 21 -10.31 -5.73 10.29
C GLY A 21 -9.22 -4.64 10.37
N ILE A 22 -8.85 -4.21 11.57
CA ILE A 22 -7.77 -3.20 11.76
C ILE A 22 -6.48 -3.60 11.03
N GLY A 23 -6.08 -4.87 11.05
CA GLY A 23 -4.86 -5.33 10.35
C GLY A 23 -4.98 -5.18 8.83
N GLU A 24 -6.12 -5.54 8.27
CA GLU A 24 -6.39 -5.45 6.84
C GLU A 24 -6.47 -3.99 6.35
N LYS A 25 -7.08 -3.10 7.14
CA LYS A 25 -7.04 -1.66 6.88
C LYS A 25 -5.61 -1.16 6.74
N LEU A 26 -4.76 -1.51 7.70
CA LEU A 26 -3.36 -1.09 7.69
C LEU A 26 -2.61 -1.68 6.48
N ALA A 27 -2.82 -2.96 6.17
CA ALA A 27 -2.20 -3.62 5.03
C ALA A 27 -2.57 -2.93 3.70
N VAL A 28 -3.86 -2.73 3.46
CA VAL A 28 -4.37 -2.17 2.21
C VAL A 28 -4.08 -0.67 2.10
N LEU A 29 -4.23 0.10 3.18
CA LEU A 29 -3.92 1.54 3.18
C LEU A 29 -2.42 1.80 3.06
N GLY A 30 -1.58 0.98 3.70
CA GLY A 30 -0.14 1.06 3.53
C GLY A 30 0.27 0.79 2.08
N ALA A 31 -0.26 -0.26 1.46
CA ALA A 31 -0.05 -0.54 0.04
C ALA A 31 -0.55 0.58 -0.87
N ALA A 32 -1.75 1.13 -0.61
CA ALA A 32 -2.25 2.28 -1.36
C ALA A 32 -1.36 3.53 -1.18
N GLY A 33 -0.80 3.72 0.01
CA GLY A 33 0.19 4.77 0.28
C GLY A 33 1.46 4.61 -0.55
N VAL A 34 1.99 3.39 -0.67
CA VAL A 34 3.16 3.11 -1.53
C VAL A 34 2.87 3.46 -3.00
N LEU A 35 1.68 3.11 -3.51
CA LEU A 35 1.27 3.49 -4.87
C LEU A 35 1.15 5.00 -5.05
N ALA A 36 0.61 5.70 -4.05
CA ALA A 36 0.49 7.15 -4.07
C ALA A 36 1.86 7.82 -4.07
N THR A 37 2.80 7.34 -3.24
CA THR A 37 4.18 7.84 -3.22
C THR A 37 4.87 7.59 -4.56
N TRP A 38 4.70 6.41 -5.16
CA TRP A 38 5.22 6.11 -6.50
C TRP A 38 4.66 7.07 -7.55
N LEU A 39 3.35 7.27 -7.55
CA LEU A 39 2.71 8.18 -8.51
C LEU A 39 3.24 9.61 -8.38
N VAL A 40 3.40 10.11 -7.16
CA VAL A 40 3.79 11.50 -6.91
C VAL A 40 5.29 11.70 -7.12
N PHE A 41 6.12 10.92 -6.46
CA PHE A 41 7.56 11.20 -6.36
C PHE A 41 8.39 10.53 -7.46
N ASP A 42 7.97 9.38 -7.96
CA ASP A 42 8.66 8.68 -9.06
C ASP A 42 8.09 9.13 -10.41
N LEU A 43 6.77 9.01 -10.62
CA LEU A 43 6.18 9.28 -11.93
C LEU A 43 6.03 10.78 -12.23
N LEU A 44 5.49 11.57 -11.29
CA LEU A 44 5.18 12.99 -11.56
C LEU A 44 6.36 13.91 -11.32
N MET A 45 7.12 13.69 -10.25
CA MET A 45 8.27 14.53 -9.91
C MET A 45 9.59 13.97 -10.46
N ALA A 46 9.72 12.67 -10.71
CA ALA A 46 10.97 12.02 -11.08
C ALA A 46 12.12 12.28 -10.09
N GLU A 47 11.79 12.44 -8.81
CA GLU A 47 12.74 12.80 -7.75
C GLU A 47 13.07 11.62 -6.83
N TYR A 48 12.19 10.62 -6.70
CA TYR A 48 12.46 9.44 -5.87
C TYR A 48 12.14 8.14 -6.60
N GLY A 49 13.18 7.44 -7.05
CA GLY A 49 13.07 6.16 -7.73
C GLY A 49 12.69 5.04 -6.76
N ILE A 50 11.41 4.66 -6.74
CA ILE A 50 10.94 3.52 -5.96
C ILE A 50 11.08 2.26 -6.83
N GLY A 51 11.63 1.19 -6.26
CA GLY A 51 11.77 -0.08 -6.97
C GLY A 51 10.43 -0.60 -7.53
N HIS A 52 10.48 -1.25 -8.70
CA HIS A 52 9.28 -1.82 -9.34
C HIS A 52 8.60 -2.90 -8.49
N LEU A 53 9.34 -3.60 -7.63
CA LEU A 53 8.80 -4.67 -6.79
C LEU A 53 7.76 -4.15 -5.77
N PRO A 54 8.08 -3.16 -4.90
CA PRO A 54 7.09 -2.52 -4.03
C PRO A 54 5.83 -2.06 -4.76
N PHE A 55 5.98 -1.46 -5.94
CA PHE A 55 4.86 -1.01 -6.76
C PHE A 55 3.95 -2.18 -7.15
N VAL A 56 4.50 -3.23 -7.76
CA VAL A 56 3.73 -4.41 -8.22
C VAL A 56 3.01 -5.08 -7.05
N LEU A 57 3.70 -5.29 -5.94
CA LEU A 57 3.11 -5.92 -4.75
C LEU A 57 1.98 -5.06 -4.18
N SER A 58 2.15 -3.74 -4.17
CA SER A 58 1.15 -2.82 -3.65
C SER A 58 -0.09 -2.77 -4.54
N ALA A 59 0.10 -2.73 -5.86
CA ALA A 59 -0.97 -2.82 -6.84
C ALA A 59 -1.77 -4.12 -6.70
N LEU A 60 -1.07 -5.25 -6.55
CA LEU A 60 -1.72 -6.55 -6.33
C LEU A 60 -2.50 -6.59 -5.00
N THR A 61 -1.95 -6.00 -3.93
CA THR A 61 -2.62 -5.94 -2.62
C THR A 61 -3.92 -5.15 -2.69
N VAL A 62 -3.87 -3.95 -3.28
CA VAL A 62 -5.05 -3.09 -3.45
C VAL A 62 -6.06 -3.74 -4.40
N PHE A 63 -5.60 -4.36 -5.48
CA PHE A 63 -6.45 -5.06 -6.43
C PHE A 63 -7.16 -6.27 -5.80
N ALA A 64 -6.45 -7.07 -5.00
CA ALA A 64 -7.04 -8.19 -4.27
C ALA A 64 -8.15 -7.70 -3.32
N ALA A 65 -7.92 -6.62 -2.57
CA ALA A 65 -8.91 -6.02 -1.68
C ALA A 65 -10.13 -5.48 -2.44
N TYR A 66 -9.90 -4.79 -3.56
CA TYR A 66 -10.97 -4.32 -4.44
C TYR A 66 -11.82 -5.49 -4.97
N ARG A 67 -11.20 -6.55 -5.45
CA ARG A 67 -11.93 -7.69 -6.03
C ARG A 67 -12.74 -8.46 -4.98
N PHE A 68 -12.18 -8.64 -3.79
CA PHE A 68 -12.85 -9.35 -2.69
C PHE A 68 -14.00 -8.54 -2.09
N HIS A 69 -13.79 -7.26 -1.74
CA HIS A 69 -14.79 -6.48 -1.01
C HIS A 69 -15.77 -5.70 -1.88
N ILE A 70 -15.34 -5.25 -3.06
CA ILE A 70 -16.20 -4.44 -3.94
C ILE A 70 -16.87 -5.33 -4.97
N GLN A 71 -16.10 -6.20 -5.63
CA GLN A 71 -16.66 -7.09 -6.66
C GLN A 71 -17.26 -8.39 -6.10
N HIS A 72 -17.07 -8.69 -4.81
CA HIS A 72 -17.55 -9.92 -4.16
C HIS A 72 -17.09 -11.19 -4.90
N GLN A 73 -15.91 -11.14 -5.52
CA GLN A 73 -15.33 -12.25 -6.28
C GLN A 73 -14.19 -12.89 -5.48
N ASP A 74 -14.44 -14.08 -4.93
CA ASP A 74 -13.41 -14.91 -4.31
C ASP A 74 -12.93 -16.00 -5.28
N GLY A 75 -12.37 -15.55 -6.40
CA GLY A 75 -11.89 -16.42 -7.49
C GLY A 75 -10.41 -16.74 -7.44
N TRP A 76 -9.75 -16.51 -6.29
CA TRP A 76 -8.31 -16.73 -6.16
C TRP A 76 -8.01 -18.18 -5.78
N PRO A 77 -6.91 -18.77 -6.29
CA PRO A 77 -6.51 -20.14 -5.91
C PRO A 77 -6.03 -20.24 -4.45
N VAL A 78 -5.80 -19.10 -3.81
CA VAL A 78 -5.35 -18.97 -2.42
C VAL A 78 -6.33 -18.04 -1.71
N ARG A 79 -6.56 -18.29 -0.41
CA ARG A 79 -7.42 -17.44 0.43
C ARG A 79 -6.96 -15.99 0.38
N TYR A 80 -7.93 -15.08 0.27
CA TYR A 80 -7.72 -13.63 0.28
C TYR A 80 -6.79 -13.16 1.43
N ASP A 81 -7.06 -13.60 2.66
CA ASP A 81 -6.28 -13.22 3.84
C ASP A 81 -4.78 -13.54 3.66
N THR A 82 -4.49 -14.74 3.15
CA THR A 82 -3.12 -15.20 2.91
C THR A 82 -2.44 -14.36 1.83
N ILE A 83 -3.16 -14.00 0.77
CA ILE A 83 -2.64 -13.12 -0.30
C ILE A 83 -2.24 -11.77 0.30
N VAL A 84 -3.14 -11.13 1.06
CA VAL A 84 -2.86 -9.81 1.64
C VAL A 84 -1.74 -9.88 2.67
N ILE A 85 -1.73 -10.89 3.54
CA ILE A 85 -0.67 -11.08 4.54
C ILE A 85 0.70 -11.21 3.86
N VAL A 86 0.81 -12.06 2.84
CA VAL A 86 2.09 -12.29 2.16
C VAL A 86 2.54 -11.04 1.41
N LEU A 87 1.66 -10.44 0.60
CA LEU A 87 2.03 -9.27 -0.20
C LEU A 87 2.39 -8.08 0.69
N ALA A 88 1.54 -7.73 1.65
CA ALA A 88 1.79 -6.61 2.56
C ALA A 88 2.98 -6.87 3.51
N GLY A 89 3.21 -8.12 3.90
CA GLY A 89 4.39 -8.52 4.66
C GLY A 89 5.69 -8.30 3.87
N VAL A 90 5.72 -8.71 2.59
CA VAL A 90 6.87 -8.47 1.71
C VAL A 90 7.08 -6.97 1.46
N ILE A 91 6.01 -6.19 1.24
CA ILE A 91 6.10 -4.73 1.12
C ILE A 91 6.78 -4.13 2.36
N GLY A 92 6.36 -4.53 3.57
CA GLY A 92 6.98 -4.04 4.80
C GLY A 92 8.45 -4.41 4.95
N LEU A 93 8.82 -5.63 4.59
CA LEU A 93 10.23 -6.07 4.60
C LEU A 93 11.09 -5.28 3.62
N VAL A 94 10.60 -5.06 2.39
CA VAL A 94 11.30 -4.24 1.41
C VAL A 94 11.41 -2.79 1.90
N GLY A 95 10.34 -2.22 2.47
CA GLY A 95 10.39 -0.87 3.05
C GLY A 95 11.45 -0.71 4.14
N LEU A 96 11.63 -1.72 5.00
CA LEU A 96 12.68 -1.72 6.01
C LEU A 96 14.09 -1.87 5.40
N GLN A 97 14.23 -2.70 4.37
CA GLN A 97 15.49 -2.84 3.65
C GLN A 97 15.91 -1.55 2.96
N GLU A 98 14.97 -0.90 2.25
CA GLU A 98 15.19 0.37 1.57
C GLU A 98 15.53 1.47 2.58
N LEU A 99 14.81 1.56 3.69
CA LEU A 99 15.15 2.46 4.79
C LEU A 99 16.59 2.26 5.28
N ALA A 100 16.98 1.03 5.57
CA ALA A 100 18.34 0.74 6.04
C ALA A 100 19.41 1.08 4.98
N THR A 101 19.08 0.89 3.71
CA THR A 101 19.95 1.18 2.56
C THR A 101 20.11 2.68 2.38
N ASP A 102 19.01 3.42 2.35
CA ASP A 102 18.98 4.88 2.20
C ASP A 102 19.67 5.59 3.38
N LEU A 103 19.46 5.11 4.62
CA LEU A 103 20.18 5.62 5.79
C LEU A 103 21.69 5.39 5.70
N ARG A 104 22.11 4.26 5.11
CA ARG A 104 23.53 3.94 4.90
C ARG A 104 24.17 4.80 3.81
N TYR A 105 23.39 5.24 2.82
CA TYR A 105 23.85 6.06 1.70
C TYR A 105 23.51 7.55 1.86
N GLU A 106 23.36 8.02 3.09
CA GLU A 106 23.25 9.44 3.44
C GLU A 106 22.09 10.15 2.71
N ILE A 107 20.92 9.50 2.63
CA ILE A 107 19.71 10.05 1.98
C ILE A 107 19.35 11.48 2.42
N PHE A 108 19.73 11.89 3.63
CA PHE A 108 19.48 13.23 4.17
C PHE A 108 20.34 14.34 3.55
N ASP A 109 21.35 13.99 2.76
CA ASP A 109 22.15 14.95 1.98
C ASP A 109 21.57 15.19 0.58
N ARG A 110 20.46 14.53 0.24
CA ARG A 110 19.74 14.73 -1.02
C ARG A 110 18.78 15.92 -0.94
N ASP A 111 18.19 16.26 -2.07
CA ASP A 111 17.15 17.27 -2.16
C ASP A 111 15.91 16.92 -1.30
N ASN A 112 15.16 17.95 -0.94
CA ASN A 112 14.03 17.82 -0.01
C ASN A 112 12.94 16.88 -0.54
N ALA A 113 12.67 16.86 -1.85
CA ALA A 113 11.59 16.03 -2.38
C ALA A 113 11.99 14.55 -2.42
N THR A 114 13.25 14.24 -2.66
CA THR A 114 13.80 12.90 -2.45
C THR A 114 13.62 12.44 -1.00
N ILE A 115 13.99 13.27 -0.02
CA ILE A 115 13.86 12.93 1.41
C ILE A 115 12.38 12.69 1.79
N ILE A 116 11.49 13.58 1.35
CA ILE A 116 10.05 13.46 1.64
C ILE A 116 9.46 12.21 0.97
N GLY A 117 9.82 11.94 -0.29
CA GLY A 117 9.40 10.75 -1.02
C GLY A 117 9.84 9.47 -0.33
N ALA A 118 11.09 9.43 0.13
CA ALA A 118 11.63 8.30 0.87
C ALA A 118 10.92 8.06 2.20
N LEU A 119 10.74 9.12 3.01
CA LEU A 119 9.99 9.05 4.27
C LEU A 119 8.55 8.57 4.06
N ALA A 120 7.86 9.10 3.06
CA ALA A 120 6.50 8.71 2.71
C ALA A 120 6.43 7.24 2.30
N PHE A 121 7.39 6.78 1.49
CA PHE A 121 7.50 5.39 1.07
C PHE A 121 7.74 4.45 2.27
N TRP A 122 8.75 4.71 3.09
CA TRP A 122 9.06 3.85 4.24
C TRP A 122 7.90 3.77 5.21
N ALA A 123 7.27 4.91 5.53
CA ALA A 123 6.12 4.94 6.41
C ALA A 123 4.96 4.10 5.87
N ALA A 124 4.61 4.27 4.59
CA ALA A 124 3.54 3.50 3.96
C ALA A 124 3.84 1.99 3.90
N ALA A 125 5.08 1.62 3.55
CA ALA A 125 5.51 0.24 3.49
C ALA A 125 5.51 -0.44 4.86
N ILE A 126 6.03 0.24 5.89
CA ILE A 126 6.02 -0.26 7.27
C ILE A 126 4.57 -0.45 7.77
N VAL A 127 3.69 0.52 7.50
CA VAL A 127 2.26 0.40 7.84
C VAL A 127 1.62 -0.83 7.17
N ALA A 128 1.95 -1.10 5.90
CA ALA A 128 1.49 -2.30 5.22
C ALA A 128 1.95 -3.58 5.93
N GLY A 129 3.25 -3.64 6.28
CA GLY A 129 3.84 -4.78 7.01
C GLY A 129 3.23 -4.99 8.40
N VAL A 130 3.01 -3.92 9.16
CA VAL A 130 2.32 -3.98 10.47
C VAL A 130 0.90 -4.53 10.30
N GLY A 131 0.21 -4.12 9.23
CA GLY A 131 -1.10 -4.66 8.88
C GLY A 131 -1.08 -6.18 8.67
N ALA A 132 -0.10 -6.67 7.89
CA ALA A 132 0.09 -8.10 7.65
C ALA A 132 0.34 -8.88 8.96
N VAL A 133 1.23 -8.41 9.83
CA VAL A 133 1.51 -9.05 11.12
C VAL A 133 0.24 -9.11 11.98
N ARG A 134 -0.55 -8.03 11.98
CA ARG A 134 -1.78 -7.96 12.76
C ARG A 134 -2.89 -8.86 12.21
N MET A 135 -2.94 -9.08 10.90
CA MET A 135 -3.83 -10.06 10.27
C MET A 135 -3.41 -11.50 10.58
N ALA A 136 -2.11 -11.79 10.54
CA ALA A 136 -1.56 -13.13 10.80
C ALA A 136 -1.71 -13.59 12.26
N SER A 137 -1.89 -12.65 13.19
CA SER A 137 -2.03 -12.91 14.63
C SER A 137 -3.48 -13.09 15.09
N ARG A 138 -4.43 -13.26 14.15
CA ARG A 138 -5.86 -13.49 14.42
C ARG A 138 -6.20 -14.96 14.27
#